data_AF-A0AAF0CSN0-F1
#
_entry.id   AF-A0AAF0CSN0-F1
#
_cell.length_a   1.000
_cell.length_b   1.000
_cell.length_c   1.000
_cell.angle_alpha   90.00
_cell.angle_beta   90.00
_cell.angle_gamma   90.00
#
_symmetry.space_group_name_H-M   'P 1'
#
loop_
_entity.id
_entity.type
_entity.pdbx_description
1 polymer ?
#
loop_
_entity_poly.entity_id
_entity_poly.type
_entity_poly.pdbx_seq_one_letter_code
_entity_poly.pdbx_strand_id
1 'polypeptide(L)'
;MSPTFYHILHLLSLVVLTGGTFYGFAGAADTRKKVMIFSGIASVLMLVSGFGLLSKLSYGFPGWAIVKIVCWLGLSALMGIGYRKRDKAGLFMGIILALVFIALVMVYQRPF
;
A
#
# COMPACT_ATOMS: atom_id res chain seq x y z
N MET A 1 18.44 -6.85 -11.54
CA MET A 1 18.08 -6.60 -10.13
C MET A 1 17.66 -7.90 -9.46
N SER A 2 18.09 -8.12 -8.22
CA SER A 2 17.81 -9.33 -7.45
C SER A 2 16.36 -9.35 -6.90
N PRO A 3 15.79 -10.52 -6.57
CA PRO A 3 14.52 -10.59 -5.85
C PRO A 3 14.53 -9.76 -4.56
N THR A 4 15.64 -9.77 -3.83
CA THR A 4 15.83 -9.00 -2.60
C THR A 4 15.64 -7.50 -2.81
N PHE A 5 16.16 -6.94 -3.92
CA PHE A 5 15.97 -5.53 -4.25
C PHE A 5 14.48 -5.17 -4.37
N TYR A 6 13.72 -5.97 -5.13
CA TYR A 6 12.28 -5.76 -5.28
C TYR A 6 11.53 -5.93 -3.97
N HIS A 7 11.95 -6.89 -3.13
CA HIS A 7 11.36 -7.11 -1.81
C HIS A 7 11.53 -5.89 -0.90
N ILE A 8 12.76 -5.36 -0.80
CA ILE A 8 13.08 -4.16 -0.02
C ILE A 8 12.28 -2.96 -0.53
N LEU A 9 12.28 -2.73 -1.85
CA LEU A 9 11.56 -1.62 -2.45
C LEU A 9 10.04 -1.71 -2.19
N HIS A 10 9.47 -2.92 -2.26
CA HIS A 10 8.05 -3.15 -2.02
C HIS A 10 7.65 -2.86 -0.57
N LEU A 11 8.44 -3.35 0.40
CA LEU A 11 8.18 -3.11 1.81
C LEU A 11 8.38 -1.64 2.20
N LEU A 12 9.45 -1.00 1.71
CA LEU A 12 9.68 0.42 1.95
C LEU A 12 8.50 1.25 1.40
N SER A 13 8.05 0.92 0.19
CA SER A 13 6.91 1.58 -0.44
C SER A 13 5.62 1.37 0.35
N LEU A 14 5.36 0.16 0.86
CA LEU A 14 4.22 -0.13 1.72
C LEU A 14 4.26 0.71 3.00
N VAL A 15 5.42 0.82 3.66
CA VAL A 15 5.58 1.61 4.89
C VAL A 15 5.29 3.09 4.61
N VAL A 16 5.88 3.65 3.55
CA VAL A 16 5.68 5.07 3.19
C VAL A 16 4.22 5.34 2.79
N LEU A 17 3.60 4.48 1.98
CA LEU A 17 2.20 4.62 1.58
C LEU A 17 1.26 4.54 2.79
N THR A 18 1.45 3.54 3.65
CA THR A 18 0.61 3.32 4.83
C THR A 18 0.77 4.47 5.81
N GLY A 19 2.01 4.83 6.15
CA GLY A 19 2.31 5.95 7.05
C GLY A 19 1.80 7.29 6.50
N GLY A 20 1.98 7.55 5.21
CA GLY A 20 1.44 8.74 4.55
C GLY A 20 -0.09 8.79 4.54
N THR A 21 -0.76 7.65 4.42
CA THR A 21 -2.22 7.56 4.50
C THR A 21 -2.72 7.88 5.91
N PHE A 22 -2.12 7.29 6.95
CA PHE A 22 -2.43 7.65 8.34
C PHE A 22 -2.18 9.13 8.62
N TYR A 23 -1.03 9.64 8.16
CA TYR A 23 -0.67 11.04 8.32
C TYR A 23 -1.64 11.97 7.59
N GLY A 24 -2.22 11.57 6.45
CA GLY A 24 -3.24 12.36 5.77
C GLY A 24 -4.48 12.66 6.62
N PHE A 25 -4.85 11.72 7.50
CA PHE A 25 -5.97 11.89 8.44
C PHE A 25 -5.61 12.72 9.68
N ALA A 26 -4.35 12.68 10.13
CA ALA A 26 -3.93 13.31 11.39
C ALA A 26 -3.15 14.63 11.22
N GLY A 27 -2.49 14.83 10.08
CA GLY A 27 -1.56 15.93 9.84
C GLY A 27 -2.25 17.27 9.53
N ALA A 28 -1.50 18.37 9.69
CA ALA A 28 -1.95 19.70 9.34
C ALA A 28 -2.27 19.84 7.83
N ALA A 29 -3.18 20.74 7.45
CA ALA A 29 -3.69 20.82 6.08
C ALA A 29 -2.64 21.27 5.04
N ASP A 30 -1.67 22.08 5.45
CA ASP A 30 -0.54 22.58 4.65
C ASP A 30 0.40 21.47 4.18
N THR A 31 0.47 20.35 4.92
CA THR A 31 1.28 19.18 4.57
C THR A 31 0.74 18.39 3.38
N ARG A 32 -0.51 18.64 2.98
CA ARG A 32 -1.25 17.87 1.95
C ARG A 32 -0.44 17.63 0.68
N LYS A 33 0.16 18.67 0.13
CA LYS A 33 0.88 18.55 -1.15
C LYS A 33 2.04 17.56 -1.05
N LYS A 34 2.87 17.68 -0.02
CA LYS A 34 4.04 16.82 0.18
C LYS A 34 3.61 15.37 0.42
N VAL A 35 2.63 15.15 1.30
CA VAL A 35 2.15 13.81 1.66
C VAL A 35 1.53 13.09 0.47
N MET A 36 0.74 13.79 -0.34
CA MET A 36 0.16 13.24 -1.57
C MET A 36 1.25 12.85 -2.59
N ILE A 37 2.30 13.65 -2.75
CA ILE A 37 3.41 13.35 -3.67
C ILE A 37 4.16 12.10 -3.20
N PHE A 38 4.64 12.06 -1.95
CA PHE A 38 5.43 10.93 -1.46
C PHE A 38 4.62 9.64 -1.40
N SER A 39 3.35 9.71 -0.97
CA SER A 39 2.48 8.52 -0.92
C SER A 39 2.08 8.05 -2.32
N GLY A 40 1.91 8.97 -3.27
CA GLY A 40 1.68 8.62 -4.68
C GLY A 40 2.88 7.92 -5.31
N ILE A 41 4.09 8.46 -5.10
CA ILE A 41 5.34 7.81 -5.54
C ILE A 41 5.47 6.42 -4.90
N ALA A 42 5.25 6.31 -3.59
CA ALA A 42 5.28 5.04 -2.88
C ALA A 42 4.26 4.05 -3.44
N SER A 43 3.04 4.47 -3.76
CA SER A 43 2.04 3.60 -4.39
C SER A 43 2.51 3.04 -5.73
N VAL A 44 3.11 3.87 -6.60
CA VAL A 44 3.64 3.42 -7.89
C VAL A 44 4.84 2.48 -7.70
N LEU A 45 5.77 2.82 -6.80
CA LEU A 45 6.93 1.97 -6.50
C LEU A 45 6.50 0.62 -5.92
N MET A 46 5.47 0.60 -5.06
CA MET A 46 4.88 -0.63 -4.53
C MET A 46 4.32 -1.51 -5.65
N LEU A 47 3.63 -0.92 -6.62
CA LEU A 47 3.10 -1.65 -7.78
C LEU A 47 4.23 -2.26 -8.62
N VAL A 48 5.18 -1.44 -9.07
CA VAL A 48 6.29 -1.88 -9.93
C VAL A 48 7.13 -2.95 -9.24
N SER A 49 7.43 -2.76 -7.94
CA SER A 49 8.19 -3.74 -7.17
C SER A 49 7.44 -5.04 -6.91
N GLY A 50 6.11 -4.99 -6.73
CA GLY A 50 5.27 -6.18 -6.55
C GLY A 50 5.26 -7.06 -7.81
N PHE A 51 5.02 -6.47 -8.98
CA PHE A 51 5.09 -7.18 -10.26
C PHE A 51 6.51 -7.65 -10.58
N GLY A 52 7.53 -6.83 -10.27
CA GLY A 52 8.92 -7.24 -10.38
C GLY A 52 9.24 -8.48 -9.56
N LEU A 53 8.74 -8.55 -8.32
CA LEU A 53 8.92 -9.71 -7.45
C LEU A 53 8.19 -10.96 -7.97
N LEU A 54 6.94 -10.82 -8.46
CA LEU A 54 6.21 -11.92 -9.09
C LEU A 54 6.96 -12.51 -10.28
N SER A 55 7.49 -11.65 -11.15
CA SER A 55 8.29 -12.06 -12.31
C SER A 55 9.58 -12.75 -11.89
N LYS A 56 10.31 -12.21 -10.90
CA LYS A 56 11.59 -12.79 -10.45
C LYS A 56 11.44 -14.12 -9.70
N LEU A 57 10.29 -14.36 -9.10
CA LEU A 57 9.98 -15.61 -8.40
C LEU A 57 9.16 -16.59 -9.27
N SER A 58 8.90 -16.25 -10.53
CA SER A 58 8.17 -17.09 -11.49
C SER A 58 6.79 -17.54 -11.00
N TYR A 59 6.10 -16.71 -10.21
CA TYR A 59 4.79 -17.07 -9.64
C TYR A 59 3.63 -16.97 -10.63
N GLY A 60 3.84 -16.38 -11.81
CA GLY A 60 2.72 -16.04 -12.71
C GLY A 60 1.82 -15.00 -12.06
N PHE A 61 0.52 -15.29 -12.00
CA PHE A 61 -0.49 -14.39 -11.41
C PHE A 61 -1.47 -15.15 -10.50
N PRO A 62 -1.00 -15.61 -9.33
CA PRO A 62 -1.81 -16.40 -8.41
C PRO A 62 -2.90 -15.52 -7.77
N GLY A 63 -4.00 -16.11 -7.32
CA GLY A 63 -5.12 -15.30 -6.85
C GLY A 63 -4.81 -14.53 -5.57
N TRP A 64 -3.91 -15.02 -4.69
CA TRP A 64 -3.43 -14.25 -3.53
C TRP A 64 -2.76 -12.93 -3.95
N ALA A 65 -2.12 -12.88 -5.14
CA ALA A 65 -1.53 -11.66 -5.67
C ALA A 65 -2.61 -10.68 -6.14
N ILE A 66 -3.71 -11.17 -6.71
CA ILE A 66 -4.87 -10.36 -7.08
C ILE A 66 -5.48 -9.70 -5.84
N VAL A 67 -5.65 -10.45 -4.75
CA VAL A 67 -6.15 -9.89 -3.46
C VAL A 67 -5.24 -8.75 -2.99
N LYS A 68 -3.91 -8.92 -3.05
CA LYS A 68 -2.97 -7.85 -2.69
C LYS A 68 -3.09 -6.62 -3.58
N ILE A 69 -3.39 -6.78 -4.86
CA ILE A 69 -3.64 -5.65 -5.78
C ILE A 69 -4.91 -4.90 -5.36
N VAL A 70 -5.97 -5.61 -4.99
CA VAL A 70 -7.19 -4.98 -4.44
C VAL A 70 -6.88 -4.23 -3.15
N CYS A 71 -6.10 -4.82 -2.24
CA CYS A 71 -5.67 -4.14 -1.01
C CYS A 71 -4.86 -2.87 -1.29
N TRP A 72 -3.91 -2.94 -2.24
CA TRP A 72 -3.11 -1.79 -2.66
C TRP A 72 -3.95 -0.68 -3.29
N LEU A 73 -4.95 -1.01 -4.13
CA LEU A 73 -5.90 -0.04 -4.68
C LEU A 73 -6.71 0.64 -3.56
N GLY A 74 -7.18 -0.15 -2.58
CA GLY A 74 -7.88 0.36 -1.42
C GLY A 74 -7.03 1.36 -0.61
N LEU A 75 -5.78 1.01 -0.30
CA LEU A 75 -4.84 1.91 0.40
C LEU A 75 -4.59 3.20 -0.40
N SER A 76 -4.34 3.06 -1.70
CA SER A 76 -4.07 4.20 -2.59
C SER A 76 -5.27 5.14 -2.72
N ALA A 77 -6.49 4.61 -2.71
CA ALA A 77 -7.72 5.41 -2.73
C ALA A 77 -7.93 6.17 -1.41
N LEU A 78 -7.69 5.50 -0.27
CA LEU A 78 -7.84 6.10 1.06
C LEU A 78 -6.88 7.27 1.30
N MET A 79 -5.67 7.22 0.70
CA MET A 79 -4.73 8.34 0.72
C MET A 79 -5.35 9.64 0.15
N GLY A 80 -6.06 9.55 -0.97
CA GLY A 80 -6.76 10.71 -1.55
C GLY A 80 -7.92 11.21 -0.68
N ILE A 81 -8.50 10.35 0.16
CA ILE A 81 -9.63 10.67 1.05
C ILE A 81 -9.15 11.31 2.37
N GLY A 82 -7.92 11.02 2.81
CA GLY A 82 -7.35 11.45 4.11
C GLY A 82 -7.61 12.92 4.47
N TYR A 83 -7.28 13.83 3.56
CA TYR A 83 -7.44 15.28 3.77
C TYR A 83 -8.88 15.79 3.60
N ARG A 84 -9.81 14.96 3.12
CA ARG A 84 -11.19 15.35 2.79
C ARG A 84 -12.23 14.88 3.80
N LYS A 85 -12.01 13.73 4.45
CA LYS A 85 -12.98 13.10 5.37
C LYS A 85 -12.35 12.72 6.71
N ARG A 86 -11.83 13.73 7.42
CA ARG A 86 -11.16 13.55 8.71
C ARG A 86 -12.12 13.22 9.85
N ASP A 87 -13.39 13.60 9.71
CA ASP A 87 -14.50 13.23 10.60
C ASP A 87 -14.66 11.71 10.74
N LYS A 88 -14.24 10.94 9.72
CA LYS A 88 -14.30 9.47 9.68
C LYS A 88 -12.94 8.81 9.84
N ALA A 89 -11.95 9.50 10.39
CA ALA A 89 -10.59 9.00 10.53
C ALA A 89 -10.53 7.63 11.20
N GLY A 90 -11.25 7.43 12.32
CA GLY A 90 -11.25 6.13 13.03
C GLY A 90 -11.71 4.95 12.16
N LEU A 91 -12.79 5.14 11.38
CA LEU A 91 -13.28 4.13 10.43
C LEU A 91 -12.22 3.82 9.36
N PHE A 92 -11.68 4.85 8.72
CA PHE A 92 -10.71 4.66 7.65
C PHE A 92 -9.38 4.09 8.14
N MET A 93 -8.94 4.44 9.34
CA MET A 93 -7.79 3.81 10.00
C MET A 93 -8.02 2.32 10.24
N GLY A 94 -9.21 1.93 10.69
CA GLY A 94 -9.60 0.52 10.81
C GLY A 94 -9.55 -0.22 9.47
N ILE A 95 -10.06 0.40 8.40
CA ILE A 95 -10.01 -0.17 7.05
C ILE A 95 -8.55 -0.30 6.57
N ILE A 96 -7.69 0.70 6.78
CA ILE A 96 -6.27 0.64 6.43
C ILE A 96 -5.59 -0.56 7.10
N LEU A 97 -5.81 -0.74 8.41
CA LEU A 97 -5.26 -1.87 9.16
C LEU A 97 -5.76 -3.21 8.61
N ALA A 98 -7.05 -3.32 8.30
CA ALA A 98 -7.61 -4.53 7.72
C ALA A 98 -7.00 -4.84 6.34
N LEU A 99 -6.83 -3.84 5.46
CA LEU A 99 -6.21 -4.03 4.15
C LEU A 99 -4.75 -4.48 4.26
N VAL A 100 -3.98 -3.88 5.16
CA VAL A 100 -2.58 -4.26 5.42
C VAL A 100 -2.52 -5.69 5.98
N PHE A 101 -3.36 -6.01 6.97
CA PHE A 101 -3.42 -7.34 7.56
C PHE A 101 -3.76 -8.42 6.52
N ILE A 102 -4.79 -8.20 5.71
CA ILE A 102 -5.17 -9.12 4.62
C ILE A 102 -4.02 -9.30 3.64
N ALA A 103 -3.35 -8.22 3.22
CA ALA A 103 -2.23 -8.29 2.29
C ALA A 103 -1.03 -9.10 2.85
N LEU A 104 -0.78 -9.01 4.17
CA LEU A 104 0.22 -9.80 4.86
C LEU A 104 -0.18 -11.29 4.91
N VAL A 105 -1.40 -11.59 5.34
CA VAL A 105 -1.91 -12.97 5.40
C VAL A 105 -1.81 -13.64 4.03
N MET A 106 -2.20 -12.93 2.95
CA MET A 106 -2.12 -13.45 1.58
C MET A 106 -0.70 -13.81 1.13
N VAL A 107 0.30 -13.00 1.46
CA VAL A 107 1.69 -13.29 1.05
C VAL A 107 2.33 -14.42 1.84
N TYR A 108 1.93 -14.63 3.10
CA TYR A 108 2.48 -15.71 3.93
C TYR A 108 1.77 -17.04 3.72
N GLN A 109 0.43 -17.04 3.65
CA GLN A 109 -0.35 -18.26 3.48
C GLN A 109 -0.42 -18.73 2.03
N ARG A 110 -0.43 -17.81 1.05
CA ARG A 110 -0.52 -18.10 -0.40
C ARG A 110 -1.54 -19.21 -0.74
N PRO A 111 -2.81 -19.06 -0.32
CA PRO A 111 -3.79 -20.16 -0.38
C PRO A 111 -4.23 -20.59 -1.80
N PHE A 112 -4.09 -19.72 -2.81
CA PHE A 112 -4.50 -19.97 -4.20
C PHE A 112 -3.80 -19.00 -5.18
#